data_AF-A0A7Z9ZJL8-F1
#
_entry.id   AF-A0A7Z9ZJL8-F1
#
_cell.length_a   1.000
_cell.length_b   1.000
_cell.length_c   1.000
_cell.angle_alpha   90.00
_cell.angle_beta   90.00
_cell.angle_gamma   90.00
#
_symmetry.space_group_name_H-M   'P 1'
#
loop_
_entity.id
_entity.type
_entity.pdbx_description
1 polymer ?
#
loop_
_entity_poly.entity_id
_entity_poly.type
_entity_poly.pdbx_seq_one_letter_code
_entity_poly.pdbx_strand_id
1 'polypeptide(L)'
;MGIGSILVGVALALLVGAYLARPFRRREVEFDRAIERWVAQARAAAQASGRAELPLPAGEEEPVNFCPQCGRRVGPDDRFCAGCGTPLR
;
A
#
# COMPACT_ATOMS: atom_id res chain seq x y z
N MET A 1 13.60 -48.92 -6.53
CA MET A 1 12.77 -47.76 -6.16
C MET A 1 11.36 -48.04 -6.66
N GLY A 2 10.49 -48.60 -5.81
CA GLY A 2 9.14 -48.97 -6.22
C GLY A 2 8.29 -47.72 -6.42
N ILE A 3 7.39 -47.73 -7.40
CA ILE A 3 6.46 -46.62 -7.68
C ILE A 3 5.74 -46.16 -6.39
N GLY A 4 5.45 -47.08 -5.47
CA GLY A 4 4.86 -46.77 -4.16
C GLY A 4 5.67 -45.81 -3.29
N SER A 5 7.01 -45.93 -3.22
CA SER A 5 7.81 -45.02 -2.39
C SER A 5 7.86 -43.60 -2.97
N ILE A 6 7.79 -43.48 -4.30
CA ILE A 6 7.73 -42.20 -4.99
C ILE A 6 6.40 -41.51 -4.69
N LEU A 7 5.28 -42.24 -4.82
CA LEU A 7 3.95 -41.70 -4.54
C LEU A 7 3.81 -41.25 -3.07
N VAL A 8 4.32 -42.05 -2.13
CA VAL A 8 4.33 -41.69 -0.70
C VAL A 8 5.20 -40.46 -0.45
N GLY A 9 6.38 -40.38 -1.07
CA GLY A 9 7.26 -39.22 -0.97
C GLY A 9 6.62 -37.94 -1.49
N VAL A 10 5.98 -37.99 -2.66
CA VAL A 10 5.26 -36.84 -3.24
C VAL A 10 4.08 -36.43 -2.36
N ALA A 11 3.29 -37.39 -1.87
CA ALA A 11 2.16 -37.09 -0.98
C ALA A 11 2.62 -36.40 0.31
N LEU A 12 3.69 -36.89 0.94
CA LEU A 12 4.29 -36.26 2.11
C LEU A 12 4.82 -34.86 1.80
N ALA A 13 5.53 -34.68 0.68
CA ALA A 13 6.05 -33.38 0.28
C ALA A 13 4.94 -32.35 0.05
N LEU A 14 3.85 -32.74 -0.62
CA LEU A 14 2.68 -31.87 -0.82
C LEU A 14 1.99 -31.52 0.50
N LEU A 15 1.85 -32.49 1.40
CA LEU A 15 1.21 -32.29 2.71
C LEU A 15 2.04 -31.34 3.59
N VAL A 16 3.36 -31.55 3.63
CA VAL A 16 4.30 -30.67 4.34
C VAL A 16 4.32 -29.28 3.72
N GLY A 17 4.41 -29.17 2.40
CA GLY A 17 4.35 -27.89 1.69
C GLY A 17 3.04 -27.14 1.96
N ALA A 18 1.90 -27.83 1.93
CA ALA A 18 0.60 -27.24 2.25
C ALA A 18 0.52 -26.78 3.71
N TYR A 19 1.08 -27.54 4.65
CA TYR A 19 1.13 -27.21 6.07
C TYR A 19 2.00 -25.96 6.33
N LEU A 20 3.20 -25.90 5.75
CA LEU A 20 4.11 -24.76 5.88
C LEU A 20 3.60 -23.50 5.18
N ALA A 21 2.91 -23.64 4.04
CA ALA A 21 2.29 -22.53 3.34
C ALA A 21 0.97 -22.05 4.00
N ARG A 22 0.39 -22.85 4.90
CA ARG A 22 -0.87 -22.55 5.60
C ARG A 22 -0.82 -21.26 6.46
N PRO A 23 0.18 -21.03 7.33
CA PRO A 23 0.23 -19.81 8.15
C PRO A 23 0.33 -18.54 7.31
N PHE A 24 1.11 -18.56 6.22
CA PHE A 24 1.28 -17.40 5.36
C PHE A 24 0.01 -17.05 4.57
N ARG A 25 -0.65 -18.05 3.96
CA ARG A 25 -1.94 -17.84 3.28
C ARG A 25 -3.05 -17.36 4.22
N ARG A 26 -3.06 -17.83 5.47
CA ARG A 26 -4.04 -17.37 6.47
C ARG A 26 -3.80 -15.91 6.86
N ARG A 27 -2.54 -15.52 7.02
CA ARG A 27 -2.15 -14.17 7.44
C ARG A 27 -2.60 -13.11 6.42
N GLU A 28 -2.39 -13.38 5.13
CA GLU A 28 -2.81 -12.50 4.03
C GLU A 28 -4.33 -12.30 4.01
N VAL A 29 -5.10 -13.39 4.09
CA VAL A 29 -6.57 -13.34 4.12
C VAL A 29 -7.12 -12.64 5.38
N GLU A 30 -6.46 -12.79 6.54
CA GLU A 30 -6.84 -12.08 7.76
C GLU A 30 -6.61 -10.56 7.65
N PHE A 31 -5.51 -10.14 7.02
CA PHE A 31 -5.21 -8.72 6.80
C PHE A 31 -6.21 -8.07 5.85
N ASP A 32 -6.53 -8.68 4.71
CA ASP A 32 -7.52 -8.15 3.77
C ASP A 32 -8.88 -7.92 4.45
N ARG A 33 -9.35 -8.92 5.20
CA ARG A 33 -10.60 -8.80 5.97
C ARG A 33 -10.52 -7.75 7.07
N ALA A 34 -9.35 -7.53 7.67
CA ALA A 34 -9.17 -6.49 8.68
C ALA A 34 -9.21 -5.10 8.04
N ILE A 35 -8.59 -4.93 6.88
CA ILE A 35 -8.61 -3.68 6.09
C ILE A 35 -10.04 -3.36 5.68
N GLU A 36 -10.77 -4.31 5.07
CA GLU A 36 -12.16 -4.11 4.65
C GLU A 36 -13.06 -3.67 5.82
N ARG A 37 -12.93 -4.34 6.98
CA ARG A 37 -13.68 -3.99 8.19
C ARG A 37 -13.33 -2.59 8.68
N TRP A 38 -12.05 -2.23 8.69
CA TRP A 38 -11.61 -0.92 9.13
C TRP A 38 -12.11 0.19 8.19
N VAL A 39 -12.02 0.00 6.87
CA VAL A 39 -12.52 0.95 5.86
C VAL A 39 -14.05 1.12 5.98
N ALA A 40 -14.79 0.02 6.15
CA ALA A 40 -16.24 0.06 6.34
C ALA A 40 -16.62 0.85 7.60
N GLN A 41 -15.91 0.62 8.71
CA GLN A 41 -16.11 1.36 9.96
C GLN A 41 -15.80 2.86 9.80
N ALA A 42 -14.69 3.20 9.14
CA ALA A 42 -14.31 4.59 8.89
C ALA A 42 -15.36 5.33 8.03
N ARG A 43 -15.88 4.69 6.97
CA ARG A 43 -16.94 5.24 6.12
C ARG A 43 -18.25 5.42 6.87
N ALA A 44 -18.66 4.43 7.66
CA ALA A 44 -19.88 4.53 8.48
C ALA A 44 -19.77 5.65 9.52
N ALA A 45 -18.61 5.78 10.18
CA ALA A 45 -18.34 6.86 11.13
C ALA A 45 -18.36 8.24 10.46
N ALA A 46 -17.79 8.40 9.27
CA ALA A 46 -17.82 9.64 8.51
C ALA A 46 -19.24 10.05 8.10
N GLN A 47 -20.04 9.08 7.64
CA GLN A 47 -21.45 9.28 7.28
C GLN A 47 -22.30 9.66 8.50
N ALA A 48 -22.12 8.95 9.64
CA ALA A 48 -22.79 9.27 10.89
C ALA A 48 -22.40 10.65 11.44
N SER A 49 -21.17 11.09 11.17
CA SER A 49 -20.68 12.42 11.55
C SER A 49 -21.17 13.54 10.62
N GLY A 50 -21.99 13.26 9.61
CA GLY A 50 -22.48 14.26 8.66
C GLY A 50 -21.39 14.89 7.79
N ARG A 51 -20.16 14.36 7.81
CA ARG A 51 -19.11 14.69 6.85
C ARG A 51 -19.31 13.79 5.64
N ALA A 52 -20.40 14.03 4.90
CA ALA A 52 -20.41 13.71 3.49
C ALA A 52 -19.16 14.35 2.90
N GLU A 53 -18.36 13.57 2.18
CA GLU A 53 -17.21 14.01 1.38
C GLU A 53 -17.45 15.46 0.95
N LEU A 54 -16.77 16.42 1.61
CA LEU A 54 -16.77 17.77 1.07
C LEU A 54 -16.24 17.59 -0.36
N PRO A 55 -16.94 18.08 -1.40
CA PRO A 55 -16.33 18.19 -2.71
C PRO A 55 -14.96 18.82 -2.45
N LEU A 56 -13.87 18.08 -2.72
CA LEU A 56 -12.55 18.70 -2.68
C LEU A 56 -12.72 19.95 -3.55
N PRO A 57 -12.46 21.17 -3.02
CA PRO A 57 -12.41 22.30 -3.91
C PRO A 57 -11.43 21.88 -4.99
N ALA A 58 -11.86 22.00 -6.25
CA ALA A 58 -10.96 22.03 -7.38
C ALA A 58 -10.09 23.27 -7.16
N GLY A 59 -9.16 23.15 -6.22
CA GLY A 59 -8.08 24.10 -6.01
C GLY A 59 -7.33 24.04 -7.31
N GLU A 60 -7.26 25.19 -7.96
CA GLU A 60 -6.42 25.45 -9.11
C GLU A 60 -5.12 24.64 -8.94
N GLU A 61 -4.87 23.72 -9.88
CA GLU A 61 -3.65 22.94 -9.90
C GLU A 61 -2.49 23.88 -10.21
N GLU A 62 -2.06 24.66 -9.21
CA GLU A 62 -0.81 25.40 -9.31
C GLU A 62 0.29 24.36 -9.55
N PRO A 63 1.08 24.51 -10.61
CA PRO A 63 2.08 23.52 -10.98
C PRO A 63 3.07 23.35 -9.82
N VAL A 64 2.98 22.20 -9.16
CA VAL A 64 3.88 21.84 -8.07
C VAL A 64 5.21 21.42 -8.68
N ASN A 65 6.24 22.24 -8.48
CA ASN A 65 7.60 21.93 -8.91
C ASN A 65 8.38 21.19 -7.82
N PHE A 66 9.36 20.39 -8.24
CA PHE A 66 10.27 19.68 -7.36
C PHE A 66 11.72 19.96 -7.75
N CYS A 67 12.59 20.08 -6.76
CA CYS A 67 14.02 20.29 -6.97
C CYS A 67 14.66 19.05 -7.63
N PRO A 68 15.35 19.17 -8.77
CA PRO A 68 15.95 18.04 -9.47
C PRO A 68 17.18 17.44 -8.76
N GLN A 69 17.70 18.11 -7.72
CA GLN A 69 18.85 17.61 -6.96
C GLN A 69 18.48 16.85 -5.69
N CYS A 70 17.42 17.26 -4.98
CA CYS A 70 17.06 16.65 -3.69
C CYS A 70 15.60 16.19 -3.59
N GLY A 71 14.78 16.42 -4.61
CA GLY A 71 13.37 16.03 -4.65
C GLY A 71 12.45 16.84 -3.73
N ARG A 72 12.95 17.89 -3.08
CA ARG A 72 12.12 18.77 -2.24
C ARG A 72 11.15 19.58 -3.11
N ARG A 73 9.92 19.78 -2.61
CA ARG A 73 8.93 20.68 -3.24
C ARG A 73 9.46 22.12 -3.25
N VAL A 74 9.29 22.80 -4.39
CA VAL A 74 9.70 24.19 -4.60
C VAL A 74 8.55 24.96 -5.22
N GLY A 75 8.38 26.22 -4.81
CA GLY A 75 7.39 27.14 -5.36
C GLY A 75 7.81 27.69 -6.72
N PRO A 76 6.86 28.24 -7.51
CA PRO A 76 7.17 28.85 -8.81
C PRO A 76 8.07 30.08 -8.72
N ASP A 77 8.06 30.78 -7.58
CA ASP A 77 8.90 31.97 -7.33
C ASP A 77 10.26 31.66 -6.67
N ASP A 78 10.52 30.38 -6.32
CA ASP A 78 11.76 30.00 -5.65
C ASP A 78 12.94 30.04 -6.64
N ARG A 79 13.95 30.87 -6.34
CA ARG A 79 15.20 30.93 -7.12
C ARG A 79 16.23 29.88 -6.69
N PHE A 80 16.13 29.40 -5.46
CA PHE A 80 17.04 28.43 -4.86
C PHE A 80 16.25 27.44 -4.02
N CYS A 81 16.69 26.18 -4.00
CA CYS A 81 16.06 25.18 -3.15
C CYS A 81 16.41 25.42 -1.68
N ALA A 82 15.40 25.62 -0.83
CA ALA A 82 15.56 25.73 0.63
C ALA A 82 16.09 24.45 1.31
N GLY A 83 16.17 23.33 0.59
CA GLY A 83 16.72 22.06 1.10
C GLY A 83 18.21 21.87 0.83
N CYS A 84 18.66 22.11 -0.41
CA CYS A 84 20.04 21.82 -0.83
C CYS A 84 20.80 23.05 -1.33
N GLY A 85 20.18 24.23 -1.39
CA GLY A 85 20.80 25.48 -1.84
C GLY A 85 21.07 25.55 -3.35
N THR A 86 20.74 24.50 -4.12
CA THR A 86 20.94 24.51 -5.58
C THR A 86 20.03 25.55 -6.24
N PRO A 87 20.53 26.33 -7.21
CA PRO A 87 19.69 27.23 -8.00
C PRO A 87 18.64 26.44 -8.79
N LEU A 88 17.40 26.92 -8.72
CA LEU A 88 16.28 26.43 -9.52
C LEU A 88 16.28 27.24 -10.82
N ARG A 89 16.39 26.56 -11.96
CA ARG A 89 16.42 27.17 -13.30
C ARG A 89 15.10 26.95 -14.00
#